data_AF-A2G0X9-F1
#
_entry.id   AF-A2G0X9-F1
#
_cell.length_a   1.000
_cell.length_b   1.000
_cell.length_c   1.000
_cell.angle_alpha   90.00
_cell.angle_beta   90.00
_cell.angle_gamma   90.00
#
_symmetry.space_group_name_H-M   'P 1'
#
loop_
_entity.id
_entity.type
_entity.pdbx_description
1 polymer ?
#
loop_
_entity_poly.entity_id
_entity_poly.type
_entity_poly.pdbx_seq_one_letter_code
_entity_poly.pdbx_strand_id
1 'polypeptide(L)'
;MSNYAYGGGGPGQYGGGGATDIRLLPGNYDNFTSLKSRIIVAAGAGGLDSGDFGGPGGTLEGYDSQYNHGKGGTQISPGQGYVNGQFGKGGGNSGLIGGSGNGSGGSGYFGGGSSDIIDNYGGGGGSSFISGHEGCVAVNEDSPENPMTFRSGKYISVHYSGLKFEHTQMIDGQSQMFSPSGSLETGHYGNGFIRITQFPTFINSCIQNIYFSFLHSFISGFSLFIFSSY
;
A
#
# COMPACT_ATOMS: atom_id res chain seq x y z
N MET A 1 -23.41 3.61 -0.73
CA MET A 1 -21.96 3.80 -0.47
C MET A 1 -21.43 2.47 0.02
N SER A 2 -20.28 2.03 -0.49
CA SER A 2 -19.59 0.85 0.04
C SER A 2 -19.21 1.11 1.50
N ASN A 3 -19.60 0.22 2.41
CA ASN A 3 -19.50 0.44 3.86
C ASN A 3 -18.08 0.34 4.44
N TYR A 4 -17.05 0.49 3.62
CA TYR A 4 -15.66 0.38 4.05
C TYR A 4 -15.24 1.59 4.89
N ALA A 5 -14.32 1.36 5.83
CA ALA A 5 -13.61 2.46 6.47
C ALA A 5 -12.81 3.24 5.41
N TYR A 6 -12.60 4.54 5.64
CA TYR A 6 -11.72 5.34 4.80
C TYR A 6 -10.36 4.65 4.64
N GLY A 7 -9.80 4.62 3.43
CA GLY A 7 -8.56 3.86 3.15
C GLY A 7 -8.76 2.36 2.90
N GLY A 8 -10.00 1.86 2.86
CA GLY A 8 -10.33 0.51 2.37
C GLY A 8 -10.42 -0.59 3.42
N GLY A 9 -10.47 -0.25 4.72
CA GLY A 9 -10.66 -1.23 5.78
C GLY A 9 -12.02 -1.94 5.67
N GLY A 10 -12.04 -3.26 5.88
CA GLY A 10 -13.23 -4.08 5.64
C GLY A 10 -14.43 -3.69 6.54
N PRO A 11 -15.68 -3.75 6.05
CA PRO A 11 -16.88 -3.52 6.85
C PRO A 11 -17.23 -4.72 7.74
N GLY A 12 -17.71 -4.50 8.96
CA GLY A 12 -18.21 -5.55 9.86
C GLY A 12 -18.70 -4.96 11.18
N GLN A 13 -18.89 -5.79 12.22
CA GLN A 13 -19.24 -5.29 13.56
C GLN A 13 -18.21 -4.27 14.02
N TYR A 14 -16.94 -4.68 14.00
CA TYR A 14 -15.80 -3.81 14.10
C TYR A 14 -15.07 -3.83 12.75
N GLY A 15 -15.12 -2.70 12.06
CA GLY A 15 -14.43 -2.54 10.78
C GLY A 15 -12.92 -2.63 10.93
N GLY A 16 -12.26 -3.05 9.86
CA GLY A 16 -10.80 -3.04 9.79
C GLY A 16 -10.27 -1.62 9.60
N GLY A 17 -9.01 -1.43 9.95
CA GLY A 17 -8.26 -0.19 9.76
C GLY A 17 -8.05 0.16 8.28
N GLY A 18 -8.12 1.46 7.99
CA GLY A 18 -7.77 2.05 6.71
C GLY A 18 -6.26 2.17 6.49
N ALA A 19 -5.83 2.05 5.23
CA ALA A 19 -4.46 2.28 4.84
C ALA A 19 -4.24 3.77 4.55
N THR A 20 -3.02 4.23 4.81
CA THR A 20 -2.52 5.53 4.35
C THR A 20 -1.57 5.29 3.20
N ASP A 21 -1.75 5.99 2.09
CA ASP A 21 -0.94 5.75 0.88
C ASP A 21 -0.69 7.03 0.08
N ILE A 22 0.35 7.00 -0.76
CA ILE A 22 0.62 8.03 -1.77
C ILE A 22 0.51 7.38 -3.15
N ARG A 23 -0.31 7.99 -4.01
CA ARG A 23 -0.63 7.52 -5.36
C ARG A 23 -0.10 8.48 -6.41
N LEU A 24 0.36 7.93 -7.53
CA LEU A 24 0.69 8.74 -8.72
C LEU A 24 -0.55 9.07 -9.55
N LEU A 25 -1.60 8.23 -9.47
CA LEU A 25 -2.85 8.42 -10.18
C LEU A 25 -4.01 8.63 -9.18
N PRO A 26 -4.81 9.69 -9.33
CA PRO A 26 -5.95 9.93 -8.47
C PRO A 26 -7.03 8.87 -8.72
N GLY A 27 -7.88 8.66 -7.73
CA GLY A 27 -9.03 7.77 -7.83
C GLY A 27 -9.65 7.52 -6.47
N ASN A 28 -10.83 6.90 -6.49
CA ASN A 28 -11.48 6.43 -5.28
C ASN A 28 -10.62 5.37 -4.58
N TYR A 29 -10.92 5.11 -3.31
CA TYR A 29 -10.15 4.18 -2.49
C TYR A 29 -10.10 2.76 -3.08
N ASP A 30 -11.10 2.34 -3.86
CA ASP A 30 -11.26 1.03 -4.48
C ASP A 30 -10.93 0.99 -5.98
N ASN A 31 -10.52 2.11 -6.58
CA ASN A 31 -10.19 2.15 -8.00
C ASN A 31 -8.88 1.39 -8.27
N PHE A 32 -8.95 0.28 -8.98
CA PHE A 32 -7.80 -0.60 -9.23
C PHE A 32 -6.60 0.12 -9.87
N THR A 33 -6.84 0.97 -10.88
CA THR A 33 -5.78 1.73 -11.56
C THR A 33 -5.08 2.70 -10.59
N SER A 34 -5.84 3.41 -9.76
CA SER A 34 -5.31 4.29 -8.71
C SER A 34 -4.55 3.48 -7.64
N LEU A 35 -5.10 2.36 -7.19
CA LEU A 35 -4.47 1.47 -6.21
C LEU A 35 -3.14 0.89 -6.70
N LYS A 36 -3.03 0.53 -7.99
CA LYS A 36 -1.75 0.06 -8.57
C LYS A 36 -0.67 1.14 -8.54
N SER A 37 -1.06 2.42 -8.66
CA SER A 37 -0.14 3.55 -8.68
C SER A 37 0.43 3.97 -7.31
N ARG A 38 0.17 3.18 -6.26
CA ARG A 38 0.65 3.43 -4.90
C ARG A 38 2.17 3.19 -4.82
N ILE A 39 2.92 4.22 -4.45
CA ILE A 39 4.38 4.15 -4.28
C ILE A 39 4.79 3.90 -2.82
N ILE A 40 3.90 4.16 -1.87
CA ILE A 40 4.04 3.84 -0.45
C ILE A 40 2.65 3.60 0.16
N VAL A 41 2.56 2.61 1.04
CA VAL A 41 1.34 2.17 1.73
C VAL A 41 1.71 1.78 3.17
N ALA A 42 1.15 2.49 4.14
CA ALA A 42 1.10 2.09 5.54
C ALA A 42 -0.23 1.40 5.80
N ALA A 43 -0.19 0.11 6.16
CA ALA A 43 -1.37 -0.73 6.27
C ALA A 43 -2.15 -0.52 7.59
N GLY A 44 -3.44 -0.83 7.55
CA GLY A 44 -4.31 -0.87 8.71
C GLY A 44 -4.34 -2.24 9.38
N ALA A 45 -4.69 -2.25 10.68
CA ALA A 45 -4.93 -3.46 11.45
C ALA A 45 -6.31 -4.07 11.15
N GLY A 46 -6.48 -5.36 11.48
CA GLY A 46 -7.80 -5.99 11.53
C GLY A 46 -8.68 -5.45 12.67
N GLY A 47 -9.99 -5.56 12.51
CA GLY A 47 -10.98 -5.29 13.53
C GLY A 47 -10.97 -6.38 14.60
N LEU A 48 -11.20 -5.98 15.85
CA LEU A 48 -11.35 -6.89 16.99
C LEU A 48 -12.74 -7.53 17.01
N ASP A 49 -12.91 -8.55 17.85
CA ASP A 49 -14.22 -9.04 18.29
C ASP A 49 -14.12 -9.45 19.77
N SER A 50 -15.26 -9.64 20.43
CA SER A 50 -15.48 -9.98 21.84
C SER A 50 -14.59 -11.07 22.44
N GLY A 51 -13.94 -11.89 21.61
CA GLY A 51 -12.95 -12.87 22.02
C GLY A 51 -11.54 -12.68 21.48
N ASP A 52 -11.25 -11.76 20.55
CA ASP A 52 -10.00 -11.79 19.79
C ASP A 52 -9.57 -10.41 19.29
N PHE A 53 -8.28 -10.11 19.45
CA PHE A 53 -7.72 -8.90 18.86
C PHE A 53 -7.45 -9.09 17.36
N GLY A 54 -7.78 -8.06 16.58
CA GLY A 54 -7.41 -8.03 15.17
C GLY A 54 -5.90 -7.96 14.99
N GLY A 55 -5.42 -8.52 13.89
CA GLY A 55 -4.01 -8.56 13.55
C GLY A 55 -3.46 -7.17 13.20
N PRO A 56 -2.34 -6.74 13.79
CA PRO A 56 -1.67 -5.51 13.40
C PRO A 56 -1.27 -5.50 11.91
N GLY A 57 -1.28 -4.31 11.30
CA GLY A 57 -0.65 -4.07 10.00
C GLY A 57 0.78 -3.54 10.17
N GLY A 58 1.44 -3.24 9.05
CA GLY A 58 2.64 -2.39 9.05
C GLY A 58 3.94 -3.03 8.52
N THR A 59 3.99 -4.35 8.31
CA THR A 59 5.17 -5.03 7.71
C THR A 59 4.91 -5.55 6.30
N LEU A 60 5.87 -6.30 5.75
CA LEU A 60 5.72 -7.07 4.52
C LEU A 60 4.52 -8.02 4.55
N GLU A 61 4.17 -8.53 5.73
CA GLU A 61 2.99 -9.35 5.97
C GLU A 61 2.18 -8.72 7.12
N GLY A 62 0.87 -8.59 6.90
CA GLY A 62 -0.03 -8.29 8.00
C GLY A 62 -0.02 -9.45 8.99
N TYR A 63 -0.27 -9.14 10.25
CA TYR A 63 -0.41 -10.19 11.25
C TYR A 63 -1.79 -10.82 11.13
N ASP A 64 -1.86 -12.11 11.47
CA ASP A 64 -3.13 -12.77 11.73
C ASP A 64 -3.80 -12.14 12.98
N SER A 65 -5.10 -12.36 13.14
CA SER A 65 -5.76 -12.11 14.43
C SER A 65 -5.11 -12.94 15.54
N GLN A 66 -5.24 -12.53 16.81
CA GLN A 66 -4.51 -13.17 17.91
C GLN A 66 -4.78 -14.70 17.99
N TYR A 67 -5.98 -15.15 17.64
CA TYR A 67 -6.36 -16.56 17.56
C TYR A 67 -6.33 -17.15 16.15
N ASN A 68 -5.71 -16.46 15.19
CA ASN A 68 -5.43 -16.94 13.84
C ASN A 68 -6.65 -17.21 12.95
N HIS A 69 -7.77 -16.53 13.21
CA HIS A 69 -9.03 -16.69 12.48
C HIS A 69 -9.18 -15.72 11.30
N GLY A 70 -8.65 -14.50 11.41
CA GLY A 70 -8.45 -13.61 10.28
C GLY A 70 -6.99 -13.60 9.85
N LYS A 71 -6.69 -13.92 8.57
CA LYS A 71 -5.31 -13.98 8.09
C LYS A 71 -4.80 -12.64 7.61
N GLY A 72 -3.51 -12.37 7.83
CA GLY A 72 -2.84 -11.19 7.31
C GLY A 72 -2.65 -11.21 5.80
N GLY A 73 -2.64 -10.03 5.17
CA GLY A 73 -2.25 -9.88 3.76
C GLY A 73 -0.73 -9.99 3.58
N THR A 74 -0.26 -10.47 2.42
CA THR A 74 1.17 -10.57 2.10
C THR A 74 1.57 -9.55 1.02
N GLN A 75 2.80 -9.65 0.49
CA GLN A 75 3.22 -8.83 -0.65
C GLN A 75 2.56 -9.24 -1.99
N ILE A 76 1.97 -10.44 -2.09
CA ILE A 76 1.46 -10.98 -3.35
C ILE A 76 0.07 -11.62 -3.25
N SER A 77 -0.51 -11.69 -2.06
CA SER A 77 -1.81 -12.31 -1.84
C SER A 77 -2.57 -11.64 -0.70
N PRO A 78 -3.91 -11.60 -0.78
CA PRO A 78 -4.72 -11.15 0.33
C PRO A 78 -4.79 -12.17 1.46
N GLY A 79 -5.05 -11.67 2.66
CA GLY A 79 -5.38 -12.49 3.80
C GLY A 79 -6.69 -13.25 3.59
N GLN A 80 -6.69 -14.52 3.98
CA GLN A 80 -7.86 -15.38 3.97
C GLN A 80 -8.78 -15.15 5.18
N GLY A 81 -10.07 -15.36 4.98
CA GLY A 81 -11.11 -15.22 5.99
C GLY A 81 -12.46 -15.72 5.46
N TYR A 82 -13.54 -15.48 6.20
CA TYR A 82 -14.90 -15.69 5.69
C TYR A 82 -15.14 -14.82 4.45
N VAL A 83 -14.68 -13.57 4.52
CA VAL A 83 -14.43 -12.70 3.37
C VAL A 83 -12.93 -12.45 3.28
N ASN A 84 -12.32 -12.87 2.18
CA ASN A 84 -10.91 -12.60 1.91
C ASN A 84 -10.66 -11.10 1.72
N GLY A 85 -9.45 -10.68 2.09
CA GLY A 85 -8.92 -9.38 1.67
C GLY A 85 -8.81 -9.30 0.14
N GLN A 86 -8.43 -8.12 -0.33
CA GLN A 86 -8.16 -7.85 -1.73
C GLN A 86 -6.96 -6.90 -1.84
N PHE A 87 -6.48 -6.68 -3.07
CA PHE A 87 -5.52 -5.63 -3.31
C PHE A 87 -6.11 -4.27 -2.89
N GLY A 88 -5.46 -3.60 -1.95
CA GLY A 88 -5.91 -2.31 -1.43
C GLY A 88 -7.02 -2.34 -0.38
N LYS A 89 -7.67 -3.50 -0.13
CA LYS A 89 -8.89 -3.54 0.69
C LYS A 89 -8.89 -4.72 1.65
N GLY A 90 -9.38 -4.51 2.86
CA GLY A 90 -9.60 -5.58 3.83
C GLY A 90 -10.87 -6.38 3.54
N GLY A 91 -10.90 -7.64 3.93
CA GLY A 91 -12.10 -8.48 3.84
C GLY A 91 -13.13 -8.05 4.88
N GLY A 92 -14.40 -8.02 4.54
CA GLY A 92 -15.43 -7.65 5.53
C GLY A 92 -16.84 -8.00 5.09
N ASN A 93 -17.67 -8.32 6.08
CA ASN A 93 -19.07 -8.65 5.92
C ASN A 93 -19.97 -7.44 6.23
N SER A 94 -20.45 -6.78 5.17
CA SER A 94 -21.32 -5.60 5.30
C SER A 94 -22.69 -5.90 5.93
N GLY A 95 -23.12 -7.15 5.97
CA GLY A 95 -24.36 -7.56 6.64
C GLY A 95 -24.26 -7.56 8.18
N LEU A 96 -23.04 -7.50 8.73
CA LEU A 96 -22.77 -7.52 10.16
C LEU A 96 -22.43 -6.13 10.74
N ILE A 97 -22.63 -5.07 9.97
CA ILE A 97 -22.45 -3.70 10.47
C ILE A 97 -23.47 -3.43 11.58
N GLY A 98 -22.97 -3.14 12.79
CA GLY A 98 -23.80 -3.00 13.98
C GLY A 98 -24.38 -4.33 14.50
N GLY A 99 -23.97 -5.46 13.93
CA GLY A 99 -24.27 -6.80 14.39
C GLY A 99 -23.27 -7.31 15.42
N SER A 100 -23.17 -8.64 15.56
CA SER A 100 -22.18 -9.33 16.39
C SER A 100 -21.35 -10.26 15.52
N GLY A 101 -20.06 -10.39 15.85
CA GLY A 101 -19.19 -11.34 15.16
C GLY A 101 -18.35 -10.72 14.05
N ASN A 102 -17.40 -11.52 13.58
CA ASN A 102 -16.65 -11.33 12.34
C ASN A 102 -15.85 -10.03 12.26
N GLY A 103 -14.81 -9.93 13.09
CA GLY A 103 -13.81 -8.88 12.95
C GLY A 103 -13.31 -8.79 11.51
N SER A 104 -13.31 -7.58 10.95
CA SER A 104 -12.98 -7.37 9.53
C SER A 104 -11.48 -7.20 9.31
N GLY A 105 -11.01 -7.53 8.11
CA GLY A 105 -9.62 -7.36 7.74
C GLY A 105 -9.21 -5.90 7.59
N GLY A 106 -7.97 -5.60 7.97
CA GLY A 106 -7.31 -4.33 7.70
C GLY A 106 -6.94 -4.18 6.24
N SER A 107 -6.96 -2.97 5.72
CA SER A 107 -6.47 -2.68 4.37
C SER A 107 -4.95 -2.54 4.32
N GLY A 108 -4.38 -2.58 3.13
CA GLY A 108 -2.94 -2.48 2.93
C GLY A 108 -2.59 -2.48 1.45
N TYR A 109 -1.35 -2.82 1.11
CA TYR A 109 -0.96 -3.19 -0.23
C TYR A 109 -1.82 -4.38 -0.68
N PHE A 110 -1.83 -5.45 0.10
CA PHE A 110 -2.92 -6.40 0.19
C PHE A 110 -3.57 -6.33 1.57
N GLY A 111 -4.90 -6.34 1.62
CA GLY A 111 -5.62 -6.37 2.88
C GLY A 111 -5.65 -7.75 3.52
N GLY A 112 -5.84 -7.77 4.83
CA GLY A 112 -6.15 -8.98 5.59
C GLY A 112 -7.58 -9.48 5.33
N GLY A 113 -7.83 -10.73 5.70
CA GLY A 113 -9.17 -11.32 5.69
C GLY A 113 -9.97 -10.92 6.92
N SER A 114 -11.31 -11.03 6.83
CA SER A 114 -12.13 -11.07 8.03
C SER A 114 -11.80 -12.32 8.86
N SER A 115 -12.37 -12.44 10.05
CA SER A 115 -12.47 -13.74 10.72
C SER A 115 -13.09 -14.78 9.77
N ASP A 116 -12.62 -16.03 9.85
CA ASP A 116 -13.21 -17.20 9.19
C ASP A 116 -14.45 -17.75 9.93
N ILE A 117 -14.69 -17.28 11.16
CA ILE A 117 -15.90 -17.55 11.94
C ILE A 117 -16.83 -16.33 11.85
N ILE A 118 -18.07 -16.55 11.42
CA ILE A 118 -19.01 -15.45 11.18
C ILE A 118 -19.53 -14.78 12.47
N ASP A 119 -19.56 -15.50 13.58
CA ASP A 119 -20.13 -14.99 14.84
C ASP A 119 -19.06 -14.66 15.89
N ASN A 120 -17.76 -14.75 15.56
CA ASN A 120 -16.67 -14.56 16.52
C ASN A 120 -15.34 -14.20 15.82
N TYR A 121 -14.34 -13.81 16.63
CA TYR A 121 -12.94 -13.57 16.31
C TYR A 121 -12.60 -12.36 15.45
N GLY A 122 -11.32 -11.96 15.49
CA GLY A 122 -10.78 -10.77 14.85
C GLY A 122 -10.39 -11.00 13.39
N GLY A 123 -10.23 -9.90 12.66
CA GLY A 123 -9.70 -9.91 11.30
C GLY A 123 -8.16 -9.83 11.27
N GLY A 124 -7.56 -10.14 10.13
CA GLY A 124 -6.12 -9.99 9.93
C GLY A 124 -5.74 -8.56 9.49
N GLY A 125 -4.49 -8.17 9.71
CA GLY A 125 -3.93 -6.90 9.25
C GLY A 125 -3.57 -6.90 7.77
N GLY A 126 -3.45 -5.71 7.18
CA GLY A 126 -2.91 -5.57 5.82
C GLY A 126 -1.38 -5.56 5.78
N SER A 127 -0.81 -5.88 4.61
CA SER A 127 0.60 -5.69 4.32
C SER A 127 0.91 -4.25 3.92
N SER A 128 2.08 -3.75 4.29
CA SER A 128 2.61 -2.45 3.85
C SER A 128 3.44 -2.59 2.59
N PHE A 129 3.69 -1.46 1.92
CA PHE A 129 4.53 -1.41 0.73
C PHE A 129 5.31 -0.10 0.71
N ILE A 130 6.59 -0.15 0.39
CA ILE A 130 7.40 1.04 0.11
C ILE A 130 8.23 0.71 -1.13
N SER A 131 8.06 1.50 -2.19
CA SER A 131 8.84 1.30 -3.40
C SER A 131 10.34 1.39 -3.10
N GLY A 132 11.08 0.32 -3.39
CA GLY A 132 12.51 0.18 -3.12
C GLY A 132 12.88 -0.38 -1.75
N HIS A 133 11.92 -0.70 -0.87
CA HIS A 133 12.20 -1.39 0.39
C HIS A 133 12.53 -2.87 0.15
N GLU A 134 13.44 -3.41 0.96
CA GLU A 134 13.82 -4.82 0.88
C GLU A 134 12.63 -5.72 1.21
N GLY A 135 12.48 -6.82 0.47
CA GLY A 135 11.37 -7.77 0.65
C GLY A 135 10.03 -7.34 0.03
N CYS A 136 9.86 -6.06 -0.34
CA CYS A 136 8.65 -5.63 -1.05
C CYS A 136 8.56 -6.23 -2.46
N VAL A 137 7.32 -6.46 -2.93
CA VAL A 137 7.06 -6.95 -4.29
C VAL A 137 6.08 -6.02 -5.00
N ALA A 138 6.59 -5.26 -5.96
CA ALA A 138 5.80 -4.31 -6.75
C ALA A 138 4.93 -5.03 -7.79
N VAL A 139 3.74 -4.49 -8.05
CA VAL A 139 2.83 -4.91 -9.12
C VAL A 139 3.37 -4.45 -10.47
N ASN A 140 3.11 -5.21 -11.54
CA ASN A 140 3.39 -4.76 -12.91
C ASN A 140 2.41 -3.66 -13.34
N GLU A 141 2.84 -2.73 -14.20
CA GLU A 141 1.99 -1.66 -14.72
C GLU A 141 0.75 -2.21 -15.44
N ASP A 142 0.97 -3.22 -16.28
CA ASP A 142 -0.03 -3.92 -17.09
C ASP A 142 -0.71 -5.08 -16.35
N SER A 143 -0.45 -5.25 -15.04
CA SER A 143 -1.11 -6.30 -14.25
C SER A 143 -2.63 -6.21 -14.36
N PRO A 144 -3.32 -7.30 -14.71
CA PRO A 144 -4.77 -7.37 -14.58
C PRO A 144 -5.15 -7.46 -13.09
N GLU A 145 -6.44 -7.30 -12.78
CA GLU A 145 -6.96 -7.37 -11.40
C GLU A 145 -6.99 -8.80 -10.85
N ASN A 146 -7.21 -9.80 -11.72
CA ASN A 146 -7.21 -11.21 -11.34
C ASN A 146 -6.83 -12.12 -12.51
N PRO A 147 -5.74 -12.92 -12.43
CA PRO A 147 -4.72 -12.92 -11.37
C PRO A 147 -3.75 -11.74 -11.54
N MET A 148 -3.39 -11.09 -10.44
CA MET A 148 -2.36 -10.04 -10.49
C MET A 148 -0.98 -10.59 -10.86
N THR A 149 -0.18 -9.76 -11.52
CA THR A 149 1.21 -10.08 -11.88
C THR A 149 2.17 -9.11 -11.21
N PHE A 150 3.35 -9.63 -10.88
CA PHE A 150 4.32 -8.92 -10.06
C PHE A 150 5.66 -8.78 -10.77
N ARG A 151 6.41 -7.76 -10.37
CA ARG A 151 7.78 -7.55 -10.80
C ARG A 151 8.66 -8.69 -10.29
N SER A 152 9.77 -8.91 -10.98
CA SER A 152 10.78 -9.90 -10.60
C SER A 152 12.19 -9.37 -10.86
N GLY A 153 13.19 -10.09 -10.35
CA GLY A 153 14.60 -9.76 -10.53
C GLY A 153 15.03 -8.49 -9.77
N LYS A 154 16.02 -7.77 -10.32
CA LYS A 154 16.71 -6.65 -9.65
C LYS A 154 15.77 -5.52 -9.18
N TYR A 155 14.63 -5.35 -9.83
CA TYR A 155 13.69 -4.26 -9.56
C TYR A 155 12.37 -4.78 -8.94
N ILE A 156 12.40 -5.94 -8.28
CA ILE A 156 11.22 -6.58 -7.67
C ILE A 156 10.46 -5.65 -6.72
N SER A 157 11.15 -4.82 -5.94
CA SER A 157 10.53 -3.91 -4.98
C SER A 157 10.26 -2.50 -5.52
N VAL A 158 10.68 -2.18 -6.75
CA VAL A 158 10.58 -0.83 -7.30
C VAL A 158 9.29 -0.70 -8.11
N HIS A 159 8.43 0.25 -7.73
CA HIS A 159 7.20 0.60 -8.43
C HIS A 159 7.43 0.76 -9.94
N TYR A 160 6.43 0.41 -10.76
CA TYR A 160 6.57 0.36 -12.22
C TYR A 160 7.01 1.68 -12.87
N SER A 161 6.70 2.81 -12.22
CA SER A 161 7.18 4.14 -12.64
C SER A 161 8.68 4.38 -12.49
N GLY A 162 9.41 3.49 -11.81
CA GLY A 162 10.83 3.66 -11.47
C GLY A 162 11.10 4.53 -10.24
N LEU A 163 10.09 5.18 -9.66
CA LEU A 163 10.24 5.95 -8.42
C LEU A 163 10.45 5.00 -7.25
N LYS A 164 11.39 5.34 -6.35
CA LYS A 164 11.65 4.61 -5.12
C LYS A 164 12.08 5.54 -3.99
N PHE A 165 11.99 5.04 -2.77
CA PHE A 165 12.55 5.67 -1.58
C PHE A 165 13.89 5.03 -1.21
N GLU A 166 14.75 5.80 -0.58
CA GLU A 166 16.02 5.33 0.00
C GLU A 166 15.93 5.40 1.52
N HIS A 167 16.73 4.58 2.24
CA HIS A 167 16.72 4.52 3.71
C HIS A 167 15.32 4.26 4.30
N THR A 168 14.65 3.27 3.74
CA THR A 168 13.26 2.95 4.05
C THR A 168 13.14 2.16 5.36
N GLN A 169 12.08 2.40 6.11
CA GLN A 169 11.74 1.65 7.32
C GLN A 169 10.26 1.30 7.32
N MET A 170 9.95 0.05 7.66
CA MET A 170 8.60 -0.42 7.99
C MET A 170 8.57 -0.73 9.48
N ILE A 171 7.58 -0.20 10.20
CA ILE A 171 7.38 -0.48 11.63
C ILE A 171 5.97 -1.02 11.78
N ASP A 172 5.85 -2.18 12.41
CA ASP A 172 4.57 -2.82 12.67
C ASP A 172 3.82 -2.21 13.85
N GLY A 173 2.53 -2.52 13.95
CA GLY A 173 1.68 -2.05 15.05
C GLY A 173 1.95 -2.67 16.43
N GLN A 174 2.86 -3.64 16.58
CA GLN A 174 3.32 -4.20 17.87
C GLN A 174 4.62 -3.53 18.34
N SER A 175 5.36 -2.92 17.42
CA SER A 175 6.59 -2.19 17.67
C SER A 175 6.33 -0.75 18.11
N GLN A 176 7.24 -0.18 18.89
CA GLN A 176 7.18 1.24 19.24
C GLN A 176 7.53 2.10 18.02
N MET A 177 6.73 3.13 17.77
CA MET A 177 6.98 4.13 16.74
C MET A 177 6.66 5.53 17.26
N PHE A 178 7.19 6.55 16.57
CA PHE A 178 6.83 7.93 16.85
C PHE A 178 5.50 8.26 16.16
N SER A 179 4.53 8.70 16.94
CA SER A 179 3.29 9.29 16.45
C SER A 179 3.56 10.52 15.56
N PRO A 180 2.55 11.04 14.84
CA PRO A 180 2.67 12.30 14.11
C PRO A 180 3.09 13.49 14.98
N SER A 181 2.74 13.49 16.27
CA SER A 181 3.11 14.55 17.22
C SER A 181 4.50 14.34 17.84
N GLY A 182 5.17 13.23 17.55
CA GLY A 182 6.51 12.91 18.04
C GLY A 182 6.53 12.18 19.39
N SER A 183 5.38 11.79 19.94
CA SER A 183 5.31 10.91 21.11
C SER A 183 5.58 9.45 20.72
N LEU A 184 6.16 8.66 21.61
CA LEU A 184 6.26 7.20 21.40
C LEU A 184 4.91 6.54 21.66
N GLU A 185 4.52 5.62 20.78
CA GLU A 185 3.31 4.81 20.88
C GLU A 185 3.54 3.40 20.30
N THR A 186 2.71 2.44 20.72
CA THR A 186 2.64 1.09 20.12
C THR A 186 1.27 0.96 19.49
N GLY A 187 1.25 0.68 18.18
CA GLY A 187 0.07 0.88 17.35
C GLY A 187 -0.24 2.37 17.18
N HIS A 188 -1.28 2.68 16.39
CA HIS A 188 -1.72 4.06 16.17
C HIS A 188 -3.23 4.16 16.35
N TYR A 189 -3.66 5.12 17.17
CA TYR A 189 -5.06 5.50 17.30
C TYR A 189 -5.33 6.77 16.49
N GLY A 190 -6.30 6.70 15.57
CA GLY A 190 -6.68 7.82 14.72
C GLY A 190 -6.28 7.60 13.26
N ASN A 191 -5.94 8.69 12.57
CA ASN A 191 -5.63 8.66 11.15
C ASN A 191 -4.19 8.22 10.93
N GLY A 192 -3.99 7.14 10.17
CA GLY A 192 -2.66 6.69 9.78
C GLY A 192 -1.83 7.78 9.10
N PHE A 193 -0.52 7.62 9.16
CA PHE A 193 0.42 8.59 8.62
C PHE A 193 1.60 7.89 7.93
N ILE A 194 2.22 8.62 7.01
CA ILE A 194 3.48 8.28 6.38
C ILE A 194 4.43 9.45 6.64
N ARG A 195 5.69 9.15 7.00
CA ARG A 195 6.72 10.16 7.19
C ARG A 195 7.74 10.07 6.06
N ILE A 196 7.91 11.16 5.32
CA ILE A 196 8.95 11.30 4.29
C ILE A 196 9.88 12.43 4.71
N THR A 197 11.17 12.16 4.75
CA THR A 197 12.20 13.17 4.98
C THR A 197 12.92 13.43 3.66
N GLN A 198 12.92 14.68 3.22
CA GLN A 198 13.70 15.10 2.07
C GLN A 198 15.09 15.53 2.54
N PHE A 199 16.12 14.86 2.06
CA PHE A 199 17.48 15.34 2.22
C PHE A 199 17.79 16.36 1.11
N PRO A 200 18.39 17.52 1.44
CA PRO A 200 18.89 18.41 0.42
C PRO A 200 19.97 17.66 -0.36
N THR A 201 19.76 17.51 -1.66
CA THR A 201 20.85 17.14 -2.55
C THR A 201 21.80 18.33 -2.58
N PHE A 202 22.91 18.24 -1.83
CA PHE A 202 24.04 19.13 -2.01
C PHE A 202 24.64 18.83 -3.38
N ILE A 203 24.07 19.41 -4.43
CA ILE A 203 24.73 19.51 -5.72
C ILE A 203 25.88 20.49 -5.48
N ASN A 204 27.05 19.96 -5.12
CA ASN A 204 28.30 20.68 -5.33
C ASN A 204 28.38 20.93 -6.84
N SER A 205 28.05 22.16 -7.25
CA SER A 205 27.88 22.61 -8.62
C SER A 205 29.18 22.70 -9.42
N CYS A 206 30.15 21.83 -9.14
CA CYS A 206 31.46 21.85 -9.79
C CYS A 206 31.71 20.64 -10.71
N ILE A 207 30.85 19.62 -10.74
CA ILE A 207 31.08 18.38 -11.55
C ILE A 207 29.89 18.04 -12.48
N GLN A 208 29.11 19.03 -12.93
CA GLN A 208 28.00 18.81 -13.89
C GLN A 208 28.28 19.39 -15.29
N ASN A 209 29.53 19.70 -15.63
CA ASN A 209 29.88 20.29 -16.93
C ASN A 209 30.53 19.35 -17.96
N ILE A 210 30.52 18.02 -17.76
CA ILE A 210 31.15 17.08 -18.72
C ILE A 210 30.19 16.01 -19.28
N TYR A 211 28.98 15.82 -18.73
CA TYR A 211 28.06 14.79 -19.23
C TYR A 211 26.68 15.29 -19.70
N PHE A 212 26.43 16.60 -19.66
CA PHE A 212 25.13 17.19 -20.07
C PHE A 212 25.14 17.88 -21.45
N SER A 213 26.05 17.51 -22.36
CA SER A 213 26.12 18.09 -23.71
C SER A 213 25.95 17.11 -24.88
N PHE A 214 25.53 15.85 -24.65
CA PHE A 214 25.30 14.89 -25.74
C PHE A 214 23.94 14.20 -25.63
N LEU A 215 22.86 14.98 -25.56
CA LEU A 215 21.52 14.50 -25.93
C LEU A 215 20.58 15.69 -26.20
N HIS A 216 21.03 16.61 -27.08
CA HIS A 216 20.12 17.55 -27.72
C HIS A 216 19.63 16.92 -29.04
N SER A 217 18.33 16.60 -29.06
CA SER A 217 17.44 16.65 -30.22
C SER A 217 17.91 15.97 -31.52
N PHE A 218 17.58 14.69 -31.68
CA PHE A 218 17.25 14.13 -33.00
C PHE A 218 15.74 13.92 -33.03
N ILE A 219 15.00 14.93 -33.50
CA ILE A 219 13.78 14.82 -34.32
C ILE A 219 13.71 16.16 -35.06
N SER A 220 14.13 16.18 -36.32
CA SER A 220 13.73 17.20 -37.29
C SER A 220 13.09 16.47 -38.47
N GLY A 221 11.76 16.44 -38.48
CA GLY A 221 10.99 16.09 -39.67
C GLY A 221 10.96 17.26 -40.65
N PHE A 222 11.01 16.93 -41.96
CA PHE A 222 10.40 17.59 -43.13
C PHE A 222 10.18 19.12 -43.10
N SER A 223 10.47 19.93 -44.12
CA SER A 223 10.75 19.73 -45.55
C SER A 223 11.07 21.09 -46.18
N LEU A 224 11.95 21.07 -47.20
CA LEU A 224 11.97 21.84 -48.45
C LEU A 224 11.26 23.22 -48.52
N PHE A 225 11.95 24.27 -48.98
CA PHE A 225 11.67 24.93 -50.27
C PHE A 225 12.84 25.83 -50.73
N ILE A 226 13.02 25.82 -52.05
CA ILE A 226 14.06 26.35 -52.93
C ILE A 226 13.85 27.86 -53.19
N PHE A 227 14.91 28.62 -53.52
CA PHE A 227 15.07 29.55 -54.67
C PHE A 227 16.43 30.26 -54.55
N SER A 228 17.43 29.86 -55.35
CA SER A 228 17.82 30.40 -56.67
C SER A 228 18.64 31.69 -56.59
N SER A 229 19.90 31.54 -57.01
CA SER A 229 20.89 32.53 -57.44
C SER A 229 20.34 33.68 -58.29
N TYR A 230 20.83 34.91 -58.07
CA TYR A 230 22.02 35.50 -58.73
C TYR A 230 22.63 36.57 -57.83
#